data_AF-A0A517T124-F1
#
_entry.id   AF-A0A517T124-F1
#
_cell.length_a   1.000
_cell.length_b   1.000
_cell.length_c   1.000
_cell.angle_alpha   90.00
_cell.angle_beta   90.00
_cell.angle_gamma   90.00
#
_symmetry.space_group_name_H-M   'P 1'
#
loop_
_entity.id
_entity.type
_entity.pdbx_description
1 polymer ?
#
loop_
_entity_poly.entity_id
_entity_poly.type
_entity_poly.pdbx_seq_one_letter_code
_entity_poly.pdbx_strand_id
1 'polypeptide(L)' 'MTLDRSLKVRAGAIKARNVLTRAERIAQLQQRDKFNEEDSILGMPKVRVVKVSLKKKKKVKKADDDKK' A
#
# COMPACT_ATOMS: atom_id res chain seq x y z
N MET A 1 2.80 -1.40 -13.16
CA MET A 1 1.77 -1.27 -14.22
C MET A 1 2.20 -2.18 -15.34
N THR A 2 1.30 -2.93 -15.93
CA THR A 2 1.57 -3.62 -17.19
C THR A 2 1.57 -2.55 -18.28
N LEU A 3 2.75 -2.15 -18.72
CA LEU A 3 2.97 -1.29 -19.87
C LEU A 3 3.55 -2.16 -20.97
N ASP A 4 3.08 -1.95 -22.19
CA ASP A 4 3.67 -2.59 -23.36
C ASP A 4 5.12 -2.11 -23.56
N ARG A 5 5.99 -2.99 -24.07
CA ARG A 5 7.43 -2.74 -24.16
C ARG A 5 7.79 -1.61 -25.14
N SER A 6 6.88 -1.26 -26.06
CA SER A 6 7.04 -0.13 -26.98
C SER A 6 6.78 1.25 -26.35
N LEU A 7 6.19 1.30 -25.15
CA LEU A 7 5.78 2.56 -24.51
C LEU A 7 6.91 3.15 -23.63
N LYS A 8 7.22 4.44 -23.84
CA LYS A 8 8.21 5.19 -23.04
C LYS A 8 7.59 5.71 -21.74
N VAL A 9 8.14 5.30 -20.59
CA VAL A 9 7.66 5.73 -19.27
C VAL A 9 8.12 7.16 -18.97
N ARG A 10 7.18 8.11 -18.85
CA ARG A 10 7.47 9.45 -18.31
C ARG A 10 7.40 9.43 -16.78
N ALA A 11 8.42 9.97 -16.10
CA ALA A 11 8.57 9.95 -14.63
C ALA A 11 7.39 10.55 -13.84
N GLY A 12 6.52 11.36 -14.47
CA GLY A 12 5.32 11.92 -13.83
C GLY A 12 4.20 10.90 -13.56
N ALA A 13 4.32 9.65 -14.00
CA ALA A 13 3.30 8.62 -13.85
C ALA A 13 3.60 7.61 -12.72
N ILE A 14 4.36 8.00 -11.69
CA ILE A 14 4.60 7.17 -10.49
C ILE A 14 3.32 7.07 -9.67
N LYS A 15 2.39 6.24 -10.14
CA LYS A 15 1.16 5.89 -9.43
C LYS A 15 1.46 4.73 -8.48
N ALA A 16 0.85 4.78 -7.30
CA ALA A 16 0.85 3.64 -6.39
C ALA A 16 0.26 2.40 -7.11
N ARG A 17 0.86 1.23 -6.91
CA ARG A 17 0.36 -0.03 -7.46
C ARG A 17 -0.94 -0.43 -6.77
N ASN A 18 -1.77 -1.21 -7.47
CA ASN A 18 -3.05 -1.70 -6.93
C ASN A 18 -2.89 -2.96 -6.08
N VAL A 19 -1.92 -3.82 -6.41
CA VAL A 19 -1.68 -5.12 -5.77
C VAL A 19 -0.25 -5.15 -5.24
N LEU A 20 -0.06 -5.78 -4.08
CA LEU A 20 1.24 -6.03 -3.47
C LEU A 20 2.14 -6.89 -4.36
N THR A 21 3.46 -6.80 -4.15
CA THR A 21 4.41 -7.73 -4.80
C THR A 21 4.15 -9.17 -4.37
N ARG A 22 4.69 -10.13 -5.11
CA ARG A 22 4.57 -11.56 -4.75
C ARG A 22 5.05 -11.84 -3.33
N ALA A 23 6.23 -11.32 -2.96
CA ALA A 23 6.78 -11.48 -1.61
C ALA A 23 5.90 -10.83 -0.53
N GLU A 24 5.45 -9.58 -0.76
CA GLU A 24 4.53 -8.90 0.16
C GLU A 24 3.20 -9.64 0.30
N ARG A 25 2.70 -10.26 -0.77
CA ARG A 25 1.47 -11.07 -0.73
C ARG A 25 1.63 -12.32 0.11
N ILE A 26 2.72 -13.06 -0.06
CA ILE A 26 3.03 -14.26 0.74
C ILE A 26 3.00 -13.90 2.22
N ALA A 27 3.78 -12.89 2.62
CA ALA A 27 3.84 -12.45 4.01
C ALA A 27 2.45 -12.05 4.55
N GLN A 28 1.64 -11.32 3.77
CA GLN A 28 0.33 -10.86 4.23
C GLN A 28 -0.75 -11.97 4.23
N LEU A 29 -0.54 -13.06 3.48
CA LEU A 29 -1.44 -14.22 3.48
C LEU A 29 -1.05 -15.22 4.57
N GLN A 30 0.24 -15.40 4.84
CA GLN A 30 0.76 -16.13 6.00
C GLN A 30 0.24 -15.51 7.30
N GLN A 31 0.30 -14.18 7.44
CA GLN A 31 -0.28 -13.46 8.59
C GLN A 31 -1.79 -13.66 8.79
N ARG A 32 -2.51 -14.15 7.78
CA ARG A 32 -3.97 -14.39 7.84
C ARG A 32 -4.32 -15.87 7.82
N ASP A 33 -3.33 -16.75 7.93
CA ASP A 33 -3.48 -18.20 7.85
C ASP A 33 -4.19 -18.66 6.55
N LYS A 34 -3.95 -17.93 5.45
CA LYS A 34 -4.53 -18.22 4.11
C LYS A 34 -3.50 -18.73 3.10
N PHE A 35 -2.27 -18.95 3.54
CA PHE A 35 -1.20 -19.44 2.68
C PHE A 35 -0.15 -20.17 3.53
N ASN A 36 0.11 -21.42 3.17
CA ASN A 36 1.17 -22.27 3.72
C ASN A 36 2.27 -22.49 2.69
N GLU A 37 3.42 -22.98 3.13
CA GLU A 37 4.59 -23.21 2.25
C GLU A 37 4.36 -24.32 1.22
N GLU A 38 3.48 -25.27 1.55
CA GLU A 38 3.04 -26.34 0.66
C GLU A 38 2.02 -25.88 -0.41
N ASP A 39 1.44 -24.69 -0.23
CA ASP A 39 0.46 -24.16 -1.17
C ASP A 39 1.12 -23.68 -2.46
N SER A 40 0.45 -23.93 -3.59
CA SER A 40 0.96 -23.48 -4.88
C SER A 40 1.07 -21.95 -4.94
N ILE A 41 2.23 -21.49 -5.37
CA ILE A 41 2.49 -20.06 -5.54
C ILE A 41 1.77 -19.51 -6.79
N LEU A 42 1.36 -20.39 -7.71
CA LEU A 42 0.56 -20.06 -8.88
C LEU A 42 -0.92 -20.01 -8.48
N GLY A 43 -1.62 -18.94 -8.88
CA GLY A 43 -3.04 -18.76 -8.52
C GLY A 43 -3.30 -18.10 -7.16
N MET A 44 -2.25 -17.72 -6.43
CA MET A 44 -2.35 -17.01 -5.15
C MET A 44 -3.28 -15.77 -5.22
N PRO A 45 -4.14 -15.54 -4.21
CA PRO A 45 -5.08 -14.43 -4.20
C PRO A 45 -4.39 -13.07 -4.32
N LYS A 46 -5.05 -12.13 -5.01
CA LYS A 46 -4.56 -10.75 -5.18
C LYS A 46 -4.84 -9.97 -3.90
N VAL A 47 -3.80 -9.35 -3.35
CA VAL A 47 -3.90 -8.56 -2.13
C VAL A 47 -3.66 -7.09 -2.44
N ARG A 48 -4.61 -6.24 -2.07
CA ARG A 48 -4.58 -4.80 -2.38
C ARG A 48 -3.56 -4.06 -1.51
N VAL A 49 -2.91 -3.04 -2.08
CA VAL A 49 -2.12 -2.06 -1.30
C VAL A 49 -3.06 -1.18 -0.46
N VAL A 50 -2.88 -1.18 0.85
CA VAL A 50 -3.68 -0.35 1.78
C VAL A 50 -3.25 1.11 1.65
N LYS A 51 -4.20 1.98 1.29
CA LYS A 51 -3.98 3.44 1.26
C LYS A 51 -4.43 4.01 2.58
N VAL A 52 -3.48 4.34 3.45
CA VAL A 52 -3.78 5.00 4.73
C VAL A 52 -4.02 6.48 4.45
N SER A 53 -5.29 6.93 4.50
CA SER A 53 -5.62 8.35 4.50
C SER A 53 -5.53 8.87 5.94
N LEU A 54 -4.40 9.49 6.30
CA LEU A 54 -4.30 10.20 7.58
C LEU A 54 -5.24 11.40 7.52
N LYS A 55 -6.33 11.39 8.32
CA LYS A 55 -7.12 12.59 8.57
C LYS A 55 -6.18 13.62 9.21
N LYS A 56 -5.93 14.74 8.52
CA LYS A 56 -5.17 15.86 9.10
C LYS A 56 -5.87 16.27 10.40
N LYS A 57 -5.22 16.10 11.56
CA LYS A 57 -5.69 16.71 12.80
C LYS A 57 -5.68 18.23 12.59
N LYS A 58 -6.83 18.87 12.75
CA LYS A 58 -6.95 20.34 12.74
C LYS A 58 -6.04 20.85 13.86
N LYS A 59 -4.98 21.60 13.54
CA LYS A 59 -4.18 22.29 14.57
C LYS A 59 -5.14 23.23 15.30
N VAL A 60 -5.46 22.92 16.55
CA VAL A 60 -6.15 23.87 17.43
C VAL A 60 -5.18 25.03 17.59
N LYS A 61 -5.56 26.20 17.08
CA LYS A 61 -4.95 27.46 17.48
C LYS A 61 -5.16 27.56 18.99
N LYS A 62 -4.12 27.35 19.80
CA LYS A 62 -4.08 27.89 21.15
C LYS A 62 -4.00 29.40 20.96
N ALA A 63 -5.14 30.05 21.08
CA ALA A 63 -5.22 31.47 21.43
C ALA A 63 -4.93 31.56 22.93
N ASP A 64 -3.92 32.36 23.25
CA ASP A 64 -3.70 33.25 24.40
C ASP A 64 -4.18 32.93 25.83
N ASP A 65 -3.25 33.29 26.73
CA ASP A 65 -3.36 33.79 28.11
C ASP A 65 -3.65 32.82 29.28
N ASP A 66 -2.66 32.64 30.18
CA ASP A 66 -2.67 33.16 31.57
C ASP A 66 -1.42 32.63 32.36
N LYS A 67 -0.69 33.55 33.01
CA LYS A 67 0.29 33.39 34.13
C LYS A 67 1.66 32.75 33.85
N LYS A 68 2.69 33.60 33.68
CA LYS A 68 3.62 34.06 34.74
C LYS A 68 4.75 34.88 34.13
#